data_AF-A0A8B6CJ21-F1
#
_entry.id   AF-A0A8B6CJ21-F1
#
_cell.length_a   1.000
_cell.length_b   1.000
_cell.length_c   1.000
_cell.angle_alpha   90.00
_cell.angle_beta   90.00
_cell.angle_gamma   90.00
#
_symmetry.space_group_name_H-M   'P 1'
#
loop_
_entity.id
_entity.type
_entity.pdbx_description
1 polymer ?
#
loop_
_entity_poly.entity_id
_entity_poly.type
_entity_poly.pdbx_seq_one_letter_code
_entity_poly.pdbx_strand_id
1 'polypeptide(L)'
;MRHCKDNKLFHVYFFDEKDGTFAQFRKVLDARMKYLLAKGLGTKQKKADAISEEDEEILWSSGVFGQSNSTTLQYTVFYYACKMFGLRGRDEHRNLQCSQFELGEDGKGKYIRFIGRNNKTFNGGLGPRCMYNIFETYLNILGNDGCFYRKPLALVGNTIRYGKQPLGVNKLEGLMKEMCQKAGLTGNYTNHSGKRTCATALYKAGLDEQTIMDRTGHRSSAVRAYKSKN
;
A
#
# COMPACT_ATOMS: atom_id res chain seq x y z
N MET A 1 40.59 -10.40 3.53
CA MET A 1 41.10 -9.16 4.17
C MET A 1 42.49 -9.37 4.81
N ARG A 2 43.42 -10.07 4.14
CA ARG A 2 44.81 -10.20 4.63
C ARG A 2 45.62 -8.95 4.25
N HIS A 3 45.55 -8.57 2.98
CA HIS A 3 46.17 -7.38 2.40
C HIS A 3 45.89 -6.06 3.15
N CYS A 4 44.65 -5.78 3.60
CA CYS A 4 44.34 -4.56 4.36
C CYS A 4 44.96 -4.56 5.77
N LYS A 5 45.06 -5.75 6.37
CA LYS A 5 45.67 -5.97 7.69
C LYS A 5 47.19 -5.84 7.61
N ASP A 6 47.77 -6.34 6.52
CA ASP A 6 49.21 -6.25 6.22
C ASP A 6 49.64 -4.80 5.93
N ASN A 7 48.74 -3.97 5.38
CA ASN A 7 48.98 -2.55 5.07
C ASN A 7 48.45 -1.55 6.13
N LYS A 8 48.03 -2.01 7.31
CA LYS A 8 47.51 -1.16 8.41
C LYS A 8 46.36 -0.22 8.01
N LEU A 9 45.54 -0.60 7.03
CA LEU A 9 44.41 0.17 6.54
C LEU A 9 43.15 -0.15 7.37
N PHE A 10 43.03 0.46 8.56
CA PHE A 10 41.93 0.21 9.51
C PHE A 10 40.70 1.10 9.31
N HIS A 11 40.81 2.15 8.49
CA HIS A 11 39.75 3.15 8.26
C HIS A 11 39.12 3.06 6.86
N VAL A 12 39.25 1.92 6.19
CA VAL A 12 38.61 1.72 4.88
C VAL A 12 37.18 1.22 5.08
N TYR A 13 36.23 2.14 5.01
CA TYR A 13 34.81 1.83 5.06
C TYR A 13 34.29 1.48 3.67
N PHE A 14 34.48 0.22 3.26
CA PHE A 14 34.03 -0.31 1.96
C PHE A 14 32.55 -0.01 1.63
N PHE A 15 31.73 0.10 2.68
CA PHE A 15 30.29 0.33 2.59
C PHE A 15 29.87 1.79 2.72
N ASP A 16 30.81 2.73 2.89
CA ASP A 16 30.46 4.16 2.89
C ASP A 16 30.01 4.57 1.48
N GLU A 17 28.75 4.97 1.36
CA GLU A 17 28.16 5.42 0.10
C GLU A 17 28.74 6.76 -0.38
N LYS A 18 29.30 7.56 0.53
CA LYS A 18 29.96 8.83 0.21
C LYS A 18 31.36 8.63 -0.37
N ASP A 19 32.00 7.49 -0.09
CA ASP A 19 33.31 7.14 -0.63
C ASP A 19 33.17 6.46 -2.00
N GLY A 20 33.50 7.18 -3.07
CA GLY A 20 33.46 6.69 -4.44
C GLY A 20 34.46 5.57 -4.75
N THR A 21 35.49 5.38 -3.93
CA THR A 21 36.61 4.44 -4.16
C THR A 21 36.13 3.01 -4.35
N PHE A 22 35.07 2.60 -3.65
CA PHE A 22 34.52 1.24 -3.73
C PHE A 22 33.18 1.15 -4.46
N ALA A 23 32.80 2.18 -5.23
CA ALA A 23 31.52 2.20 -5.94
C ALA A 23 31.34 1.00 -6.89
N GLN A 24 32.39 0.62 -7.62
CA GLN A 24 32.35 -0.53 -8.51
C GLN A 24 32.24 -1.86 -7.74
N PHE A 25 32.98 -2.00 -6.64
CA PHE A 25 32.89 -3.15 -5.75
C PHE A 25 31.47 -3.30 -5.17
N ARG A 26 30.87 -2.21 -4.66
CA ARG A 26 29.49 -2.21 -4.16
C ARG A 26 28.47 -2.58 -5.23
N LYS A 27 28.63 -2.09 -6.47
CA LYS A 27 27.78 -2.47 -7.61
C LYS A 27 27.88 -3.97 -7.93
N VAL A 28 29.08 -4.54 -7.95
CA VAL A 28 29.29 -5.97 -8.21
C VAL A 28 28.73 -6.82 -7.07
N LEU A 29 28.93 -6.39 -5.82
CA LEU A 29 28.39 -7.04 -4.64
C LEU A 29 26.85 -7.04 -4.66
N ASP A 30 26.22 -5.90 -4.93
CA ASP A 30 24.76 -5.76 -5.06
C ASP A 30 24.21 -6.63 -6.21
N ALA A 31 24.89 -6.65 -7.36
CA ALA A 31 24.53 -7.54 -8.47
C ALA A 31 24.63 -9.01 -8.09
N ARG A 32 25.69 -9.41 -7.36
CA ARG A 32 25.86 -10.79 -6.88
C ARG A 32 24.81 -11.16 -5.84
N MET A 33 24.48 -10.25 -4.92
CA MET A 33 23.39 -10.43 -3.96
C MET A 33 22.05 -10.62 -4.67
N LYS A 34 21.71 -9.79 -5.66
CA LYS A 34 20.51 -9.95 -6.49
C LYS A 34 20.48 -11.28 -7.25
N TYR A 35 21.62 -11.71 -7.79
CA TYR A 35 21.75 -13.00 -8.47
C TYR A 35 21.53 -14.18 -7.52
N LEU A 36 22.11 -14.15 -6.31
CA LEU A 36 21.93 -15.18 -5.30
C LEU A 36 20.46 -15.25 -4.83
N LEU A 37 19.83 -14.09 -4.60
CA LEU A 37 18.40 -14.00 -4.30
C LEU A 37 17.53 -14.57 -5.42
N ALA A 38 17.87 -14.30 -6.69
CA ALA A 38 17.17 -14.87 -7.84
C ALA A 38 17.33 -16.39 -7.94
N LYS A 39 18.47 -16.94 -7.49
CA LYS A 39 18.71 -18.38 -7.36
C LYS A 39 18.12 -19.01 -6.08
N GLY A 40 17.43 -18.23 -5.25
CA GLY A 40 16.85 -18.71 -4.00
C GLY A 40 17.87 -18.96 -2.87
N LEU A 41 19.11 -18.53 -3.05
CA LEU A 41 20.19 -18.64 -2.07
C LEU A 41 20.23 -17.35 -1.24
N GLY A 42 19.71 -17.41 0.00
CA GLY A 42 19.62 -16.27 0.91
C GLY A 42 18.42 -16.37 1.84
N THR A 43 18.12 -15.31 2.59
CA THR A 43 16.90 -15.26 3.43
C THR A 43 15.65 -15.31 2.55
N LYS A 44 14.73 -16.25 2.83
CA LYS A 44 13.40 -16.28 2.21
C LYS A 44 12.73 -14.93 2.45
N GLN A 45 12.63 -14.10 1.41
CA GLN A 45 11.87 -12.86 1.51
C GLN A 45 10.41 -13.23 1.81
N LYS A 46 9.92 -12.88 3.00
CA LYS A 46 8.49 -12.97 3.36
C LYS A 46 7.72 -11.93 2.53
N LYS A 47 7.44 -12.25 1.28
CA LYS A 47 6.65 -11.39 0.39
C LYS A 47 5.21 -11.36 0.89
N ALA A 48 4.59 -10.20 0.81
CA ALA A 48 3.18 -10.05 1.15
C ALA A 48 2.32 -10.70 0.06
N ASP A 49 1.30 -11.45 0.48
CA ASP A 49 0.36 -12.08 -0.43
C ASP A 49 -0.61 -11.05 -1.01
N ALA A 50 -1.03 -11.22 -2.26
CA ALA A 50 -2.09 -10.40 -2.83
C ALA A 50 -3.42 -10.87 -2.24
N ILE A 51 -4.33 -9.92 -1.99
CA ILE A 51 -5.72 -10.25 -1.72
C ILE A 51 -6.36 -10.56 -3.07
N SER A 52 -6.83 -11.79 -3.23
CA SER A 52 -7.52 -12.21 -4.45
C SER A 52 -8.93 -11.61 -4.54
N GLU A 53 -9.61 -11.81 -5.67
CA GLU A 53 -11.01 -11.39 -5.81
C GLU A 53 -11.91 -12.19 -4.86
N GLU A 54 -11.63 -13.48 -4.67
CA GLU A 54 -12.33 -14.36 -3.74
C GLU A 54 -12.10 -13.94 -2.28
N ASP A 55 -10.87 -13.60 -1.90
CA ASP A 55 -10.55 -13.07 -0.56
C ASP A 55 -11.30 -11.75 -0.29
N GLU A 56 -11.43 -10.90 -1.31
CA GLU A 56 -12.21 -9.66 -1.21
C GLU A 56 -13.71 -9.93 -1.03
N GLU A 57 -14.28 -10.90 -1.73
CA GLU A 57 -15.67 -11.35 -1.51
C GLU A 57 -15.88 -11.92 -0.10
N ILE A 58 -14.89 -12.63 0.45
CA ILE A 58 -14.92 -13.10 1.85
C ILE A 58 -14.89 -11.91 2.81
N LEU A 59 -14.06 -10.89 2.57
CA LEU A 59 -14.01 -9.67 3.40
C LEU A 59 -15.35 -8.91 3.40
N TRP A 60 -16.06 -8.91 2.28
CA TRP A 60 -17.40 -8.34 2.17
C TRP A 60 -18.48 -9.19 2.86
N SER A 61 -18.54 -10.48 2.56
CA SER A 61 -19.57 -11.39 3.11
C SER A 61 -19.42 -11.63 4.62
N SER A 62 -18.20 -11.55 5.15
CA SER A 62 -17.92 -11.63 6.60
C SER A 62 -18.29 -10.35 7.38
N GLY A 63 -18.67 -9.26 6.70
CA GLY A 63 -18.97 -7.97 7.35
C GLY A 63 -17.75 -7.22 7.88
N VAL A 64 -16.53 -7.68 7.56
CA VAL A 64 -15.28 -6.95 7.84
C VAL A 64 -15.21 -5.68 7.01
N PHE A 65 -15.70 -5.74 5.77
CA PHE A 65 -15.99 -4.56 4.96
C PHE A 65 -17.47 -4.18 5.01
N GLY A 66 -17.73 -2.89 4.78
CA GLY A 66 -19.08 -2.33 4.78
C GLY A 66 -19.16 -0.98 5.47
N GLN A 67 -20.39 -0.61 5.84
CA GLN A 67 -20.71 0.67 6.49
C GLN A 67 -21.55 0.46 7.76
N SER A 68 -21.38 -0.68 8.44
CA SER A 68 -22.17 -1.03 9.62
C SER A 68 -21.68 -0.32 10.89
N ASN A 69 -20.38 -0.04 10.99
CA ASN A 69 -19.79 0.65 12.13
C ASN A 69 -18.51 1.40 11.72
N SER A 70 -18.01 2.24 12.62
CA SER A 70 -16.82 3.08 12.44
C SER A 70 -15.56 2.29 12.08
N THR A 71 -15.41 1.08 12.62
CA THR A 71 -14.24 0.24 12.37
C THR A 71 -14.34 -0.42 11.00
N THR A 72 -15.48 -1.02 10.68
CA THR A 72 -15.77 -1.66 9.38
C THR A 72 -15.63 -0.65 8.24
N LEU A 73 -16.21 0.54 8.37
CA LEU A 73 -16.08 1.61 7.37
C LEU A 73 -14.62 2.03 7.19
N GLN A 74 -13.86 2.17 8.28
CA GLN A 74 -12.45 2.52 8.22
C GLN A 74 -11.60 1.42 7.56
N TYR A 75 -11.89 0.13 7.81
CA TYR A 75 -11.19 -0.97 7.13
C TYR A 75 -11.45 -0.95 5.63
N THR A 76 -12.70 -0.75 5.22
CA THR A 76 -13.05 -0.66 3.79
C THR A 76 -12.30 0.49 3.12
N VAL A 77 -12.40 1.70 3.67
CA VAL A 77 -11.69 2.87 3.12
C VAL A 77 -10.19 2.67 3.13
N PHE A 78 -9.61 2.07 4.18
CA PHE A 78 -8.18 1.78 4.25
C PHE A 78 -7.73 0.81 3.14
N TYR A 79 -8.44 -0.31 2.97
CA TYR A 79 -8.12 -1.29 1.93
C TYR A 79 -8.20 -0.69 0.54
N TYR A 80 -9.28 0.04 0.23
CA TYR A 80 -9.45 0.65 -1.08
C TYR A 80 -8.50 1.83 -1.31
N ALA A 81 -8.05 2.51 -0.27
CA ALA A 81 -6.98 3.50 -0.40
C ALA A 81 -5.66 2.83 -0.85
N CYS A 82 -5.36 1.63 -0.33
CA CYS A 82 -4.22 0.83 -0.79
C CYS A 82 -4.44 0.26 -2.21
N LYS A 83 -5.63 -0.29 -2.50
CA LYS A 83 -5.97 -0.95 -3.78
C LYS A 83 -6.13 0.03 -4.94
N MET A 84 -6.76 1.19 -4.74
CA MET A 84 -7.07 2.13 -5.82
C MET A 84 -5.92 3.13 -6.05
N PHE A 85 -5.28 3.59 -4.97
CA PHE A 85 -4.27 4.67 -5.05
C PHE A 85 -2.85 4.18 -4.76
N GLY A 86 -2.66 2.89 -4.50
CA GLY A 86 -1.33 2.29 -4.30
C GLY A 86 -0.61 2.73 -3.02
N LEU A 87 -1.35 3.30 -2.06
CA LEU A 87 -0.80 3.73 -0.76
C LEU A 87 -0.25 2.53 0.02
N ARG A 88 0.88 2.74 0.70
CA ARG A 88 1.60 1.64 1.39
C ARG A 88 2.28 2.06 2.68
N GLY A 89 2.83 3.27 2.71
CA GLY A 89 3.75 3.65 3.78
C GLY A 89 2.96 3.90 5.04
N ARG A 90 3.38 3.34 6.19
CA ARG A 90 2.76 3.70 7.47
C ARG A 90 2.79 5.22 7.69
N ASP A 91 3.87 5.88 7.26
CA ASP A 91 4.03 7.34 7.33
C ASP A 91 3.20 8.06 6.27
N GLU A 92 2.95 7.42 5.12
CA GLU A 92 2.09 7.93 4.06
C GLU A 92 0.63 7.94 4.52
N HIS A 93 0.15 6.82 5.08
CA HIS A 93 -1.18 6.75 5.69
C HIS A 93 -1.30 7.68 6.90
N ARG A 94 -0.28 7.76 7.76
CA ARG A 94 -0.31 8.63 8.94
C ARG A 94 -0.48 10.11 8.59
N ASN A 95 0.13 10.55 7.51
CA ASN A 95 0.12 11.96 7.11
C ASN A 95 -0.99 12.32 6.12
N LEU A 96 -1.88 11.37 5.81
CA LEU A 96 -2.95 11.54 4.84
C LEU A 96 -4.01 12.53 5.35
N GLN A 97 -4.41 13.47 4.51
CA GLN A 97 -5.42 14.49 4.80
C GLN A 97 -6.69 14.26 3.99
N CYS A 98 -7.85 14.66 4.52
CA CYS A 98 -9.13 14.60 3.80
C CYS A 98 -9.09 15.40 2.49
N SER A 99 -8.42 16.56 2.49
CA SER A 99 -8.27 17.44 1.31
C SER A 99 -7.52 16.79 0.14
N GLN A 100 -6.85 15.64 0.34
CA GLN A 100 -6.19 14.92 -0.74
C GLN A 100 -7.15 14.06 -1.57
N PHE A 101 -8.42 13.94 -1.16
CA PHE A 101 -9.44 13.19 -1.88
C PHE A 101 -10.51 14.15 -2.42
N GLU A 102 -10.57 14.26 -3.74
CA GLU A 102 -11.61 15.01 -4.44
C GLU A 102 -12.62 14.02 -5.02
N LEU A 103 -13.89 14.20 -4.66
CA LEU A 103 -15.01 13.47 -5.23
C LEU A 103 -15.61 14.30 -6.36
N GLY A 104 -15.78 13.70 -7.52
CA GLY A 104 -16.35 14.38 -8.68
C GLY A 104 -17.23 13.46 -9.52
N GLU A 105 -17.94 14.08 -10.46
CA GLU A 105 -18.78 13.40 -11.44
C GLU A 105 -18.49 14.01 -12.81
N ASP A 106 -18.24 13.17 -13.80
CA ASP A 106 -18.09 13.56 -15.20
C ASP A 106 -19.13 12.84 -16.07
N GLY A 107 -19.14 13.11 -17.38
CA GLY A 107 -20.05 12.44 -18.31
C GLY A 107 -19.88 10.90 -18.42
N LYS A 108 -18.86 10.32 -17.77
CA LYS A 108 -18.62 8.87 -17.65
C LYS A 108 -19.00 8.32 -16.28
N GLY A 109 -19.34 9.18 -15.31
CA GLY A 109 -19.84 8.84 -14.00
C GLY A 109 -19.02 9.43 -12.85
N LYS A 110 -19.24 8.87 -11.66
CA LYS A 110 -18.62 9.34 -10.43
C LYS A 110 -17.19 8.79 -10.27
N TYR A 111 -16.27 9.64 -9.84
CA TYR A 111 -14.87 9.31 -9.66
C TYR A 111 -14.30 9.83 -8.34
N ILE A 112 -13.21 9.20 -7.89
CA ILE A 112 -12.40 9.66 -6.77
C ILE A 112 -11.03 10.01 -7.32
N ARG A 113 -10.63 11.26 -7.15
CA ARG A 113 -9.30 11.76 -7.49
C ARG A 113 -8.47 11.89 -6.22
N PHE A 114 -7.32 11.23 -6.21
CA PHE A 114 -6.37 11.33 -5.11
C PHE A 114 -5.17 12.20 -5.51
N ILE A 115 -4.84 13.17 -4.66
CA ILE A 115 -3.73 14.12 -4.82
C ILE A 115 -2.55 13.69 -3.94
N GLY A 116 -1.56 13.01 -4.55
CA GLY A 116 -0.35 12.53 -3.87
C GLY A 116 0.76 13.59 -3.76
N ARG A 117 1.80 13.30 -2.94
CA ARG A 117 2.94 14.20 -2.63
C ARG A 117 3.91 14.53 -3.77
N ASN A 118 3.71 14.03 -5.00
CA ASN A 118 4.61 14.25 -6.13
C ASN A 118 3.85 14.13 -7.47
N ASN A 119 3.05 15.13 -7.89
CA ASN A 119 2.35 15.17 -9.20
C ASN A 119 1.61 13.90 -9.65
N LYS A 120 1.36 12.97 -8.73
CA LYS A 120 0.71 11.69 -8.99
C LYS A 120 -0.75 11.87 -8.63
N THR A 121 -1.51 12.25 -9.64
CA THR A 121 -2.97 12.21 -9.60
C THR A 121 -3.41 10.81 -10.00
N PHE A 122 -4.14 10.17 -9.10
CA PHE A 122 -4.71 8.87 -9.33
C PHE A 122 -6.20 8.99 -9.56
N ASN A 123 -6.66 8.61 -10.75
CA ASN A 123 -8.07 8.38 -11.00
C ASN A 123 -8.37 6.95 -10.53
N GLY A 124 -9.00 6.81 -9.37
CA GLY A 124 -9.45 5.51 -8.87
C GLY A 124 -10.48 4.92 -9.83
N GLY A 125 -10.11 3.84 -10.53
CA GLY A 125 -10.98 3.18 -11.50
C GLY A 125 -12.08 2.36 -10.81
N LEU A 126 -13.27 2.37 -11.44
CA LEU A 126 -14.51 1.71 -11.01
C LEU A 126 -14.32 0.21 -10.73
N GLY A 127 -14.42 -0.17 -9.46
CA GLY A 127 -14.78 -1.54 -9.09
C GLY A 127 -16.29 -1.76 -9.19
N PRO A 128 -16.78 -3.02 -9.15
CA PRO A 128 -18.21 -3.35 -9.24
C PRO A 128 -19.05 -2.75 -8.11
N ARG A 129 -18.40 -2.33 -7.02
CA ARG A 129 -19.01 -1.67 -5.87
C ARG A 129 -18.70 -0.18 -5.94
N CYS A 130 -19.70 0.67 -5.70
CA CYS A 130 -19.57 2.12 -5.74
C CYS A 130 -18.69 2.63 -4.58
N MET A 131 -17.36 2.58 -4.76
CA MET A 131 -16.38 3.09 -3.79
C MET A 131 -16.54 4.57 -3.53
N TYR A 132 -17.04 5.31 -4.53
CA TYR A 132 -17.40 6.71 -4.41
C TYR A 132 -18.30 6.95 -3.19
N ASN A 133 -19.41 6.21 -3.04
CA ASN A 133 -20.35 6.41 -1.94
C ASN A 133 -19.71 6.10 -0.58
N ILE A 134 -18.79 5.14 -0.51
CA ILE A 134 -18.10 4.77 0.74
C ILE A 134 -17.13 5.88 1.16
N PHE A 135 -16.35 6.42 0.21
CA PHE A 135 -15.46 7.54 0.46
C PHE A 135 -16.25 8.82 0.79
N GLU A 136 -17.36 9.07 0.10
CA GLU A 136 -18.26 10.19 0.36
C GLU A 136 -18.83 10.13 1.78
N THR A 137 -19.41 9.00 2.18
CA THR A 137 -19.88 8.79 3.56
C THR A 137 -18.76 9.02 4.57
N TYR A 138 -17.58 8.43 4.34
CA TYR A 138 -16.45 8.56 5.26
C TYR A 138 -15.99 10.02 5.40
N LEU A 139 -15.72 10.69 4.28
CA LEU A 139 -15.24 12.08 4.27
C LEU A 139 -16.26 13.04 4.89
N ASN A 140 -17.56 12.84 4.63
CA ASN A 140 -18.63 13.64 5.23
C ASN A 140 -18.69 13.47 6.76
N ILE A 141 -18.51 12.26 7.28
CA ILE A 141 -18.43 12.04 8.74
C ILE A 141 -17.22 12.76 9.35
N LEU A 142 -16.11 12.85 8.61
CA LEU A 142 -14.90 13.56 9.06
C LEU A 142 -15.01 15.08 8.93
N GLY A 143 -16.01 15.58 8.19
CA GLY A 143 -16.19 17.00 7.88
C GLY A 143 -15.29 17.51 6.75
N ASN A 144 -14.78 16.63 5.88
CA ASN A 144 -13.90 16.95 4.75
C ASN A 144 -12.59 17.68 5.11
N ASP A 145 -12.22 17.74 6.38
CA ASP A 145 -11.06 18.50 6.86
C ASP A 145 -10.11 17.63 7.71
N GLY A 146 -8.86 18.07 7.84
CA GLY A 146 -7.86 17.47 8.73
C GLY A 146 -7.47 16.03 8.39
N CYS A 147 -6.96 15.33 9.41
CA CYS A 147 -6.39 14.00 9.23
C CYS A 147 -7.44 12.97 8.79
N PHE A 148 -7.07 12.16 7.80
CA PHE A 148 -7.96 11.18 7.17
C PHE A 148 -8.25 10.00 8.10
N TYR A 149 -7.22 9.35 8.66
CA TYR A 149 -7.43 8.23 9.59
C TYR A 149 -7.55 8.71 11.02
N ARG A 150 -8.78 8.72 11.52
CA ARG A 150 -9.11 9.10 12.89
C ARG A 150 -9.50 7.91 13.75
N LYS A 151 -9.41 8.05 15.08
CA LYS A 151 -9.81 7.01 16.03
C LYS A 151 -11.31 6.68 15.85
N PRO A 152 -11.68 5.41 15.52
CA PRO A 152 -13.08 5.01 15.46
C PRO A 152 -13.71 5.08 16.86
N LEU A 153 -14.94 5.59 16.95
CA LEU A 153 -15.71 5.65 18.19
C LEU A 153 -16.86 4.65 18.15
N ALA A 154 -17.41 4.33 19.34
CA ALA A 154 -18.63 3.54 19.44
C ALA A 154 -19.80 4.26 18.77
N LEU A 155 -20.66 3.47 18.13
CA LEU A 155 -21.92 3.92 17.57
C LEU A 155 -22.77 4.59 18.66
N VAL A 156 -23.48 5.64 18.28
CA VAL A 156 -24.61 6.16 19.07
C VAL A 156 -25.85 5.97 18.22
N GLY A 157 -26.72 5.05 18.63
CA GLY A 157 -27.74 4.50 17.73
C GLY A 157 -27.10 3.87 16.50
N ASN A 158 -27.53 4.31 15.31
CA ASN A 158 -26.99 3.88 14.03
C ASN A 158 -25.97 4.87 13.43
N THR A 159 -25.52 5.87 14.21
CA THR A 159 -24.63 6.91 13.72
C THR A 159 -23.15 6.53 13.92
N ILE A 160 -22.43 6.44 12.81
CA ILE A 160 -20.97 6.26 12.77
C ILE A 160 -20.26 7.55 13.17
N ARG A 161 -19.22 7.44 14.01
CA ARG A 161 -18.46 8.59 14.51
C ARG A 161 -16.97 8.29 14.59
N TYR A 162 -16.17 9.34 14.38
CA TYR A 162 -14.73 9.33 14.60
C TYR A 162 -14.32 10.45 15.54
N GLY A 163 -13.31 10.20 16.37
CA GLY A 163 -12.70 11.24 17.20
C GLY A 163 -11.88 12.21 16.36
N LYS A 164 -11.37 13.28 16.96
CA LYS A 164 -10.43 14.21 16.27
C LYS A 164 -8.99 13.69 16.21
N GLN A 165 -8.65 12.72 17.06
CA GLN A 165 -7.29 12.22 17.18
C GLN A 165 -6.91 11.30 16.00
N PRO A 166 -5.73 11.48 15.40
CA PRO A 166 -5.24 10.60 14.35
C PRO A 166 -4.94 9.20 14.90
N LEU A 167 -5.08 8.19 14.05
CA LEU A 167 -4.77 6.81 14.40
C LEU A 167 -3.25 6.62 14.62
N GLY A 168 -2.88 5.78 15.58
CA GLY A 168 -1.49 5.45 15.86
C GLY A 168 -0.79 4.79 14.67
N VAL A 169 0.48 5.13 14.42
CA VAL A 169 1.25 4.59 13.27
C VAL A 169 1.32 3.05 13.32
N ASN A 170 1.55 2.47 14.50
CA ASN A 170 1.59 1.01 14.67
C ASN A 170 0.22 0.36 14.39
N LYS A 171 -0.88 1.07 14.67
CA LYS A 171 -2.23 0.58 14.35
C LYS A 171 -2.42 0.56 12.83
N LEU A 172 -2.07 1.66 12.14
CA LEU A 172 -2.13 1.76 10.68
C LEU A 172 -1.26 0.69 9.97
N GLU A 173 -0.10 0.37 10.53
CA GLU A 173 0.79 -0.70 10.02
C GLU A 173 0.14 -2.10 10.13
N GLY A 174 -0.70 -2.32 11.14
CA GLY A 174 -1.37 -3.59 11.40
C GLY A 174 -2.76 -3.76 10.76
N LEU A 175 -3.37 -2.70 10.21
CA LEU A 175 -4.77 -2.73 9.77
C LEU A 175 -5.07 -3.81 8.73
N MET A 176 -4.23 -3.94 7.69
CA MET A 176 -4.43 -4.97 6.66
C MET A 176 -4.40 -6.38 7.27
N LYS A 177 -3.44 -6.63 8.16
CA LYS A 177 -3.32 -7.94 8.83
C LYS A 177 -4.55 -8.21 9.69
N GLU A 178 -4.98 -7.23 10.46
CA GLU A 178 -6.14 -7.33 11.36
C GLU A 178 -7.44 -7.63 10.60
N MET A 179 -7.71 -6.95 9.49
CA MET A 179 -8.93 -7.18 8.70
C MET A 179 -8.92 -8.56 8.02
N CYS A 180 -7.79 -8.99 7.46
CA CYS A 180 -7.68 -10.33 6.88
C CYS A 180 -7.85 -11.43 7.94
N GLN A 181 -7.26 -11.25 9.13
CA GLN A 181 -7.44 -12.19 10.25
C GLN A 181 -8.89 -12.25 10.72
N LYS A 182 -9.58 -11.11 10.81
CA LYS A 182 -11.00 -11.05 11.17
C LYS A 182 -11.90 -11.76 10.16
N ALA A 183 -11.53 -11.76 8.88
CA ALA A 183 -12.23 -12.48 7.83
C ALA A 183 -11.84 -13.97 7.74
N GLY A 184 -10.97 -14.47 8.62
CA GLY A 184 -10.52 -15.86 8.60
C GLY A 184 -9.53 -16.20 7.48
N LEU A 185 -8.98 -15.19 6.80
CA LEU A 185 -8.03 -15.41 5.71
C LEU A 185 -6.69 -15.88 6.25
N THR A 186 -6.12 -16.90 5.61
CA THR A 186 -4.78 -17.43 5.93
C THR A 186 -3.78 -16.92 4.89
N GLY A 187 -2.65 -16.37 5.35
CA GLY A 187 -1.65 -15.77 4.46
C GLY A 187 -0.83 -14.66 5.13
N ASN A 188 0.19 -14.19 4.43
CA ASN A 188 1.03 -13.08 4.85
C ASN A 188 0.47 -11.74 4.33
N TYR A 189 -0.59 -11.26 4.96
CA TYR A 189 -1.22 -9.98 4.60
C TYR A 189 -0.59 -8.81 5.34
N THR A 190 -0.14 -7.81 4.58
CA THR A 190 0.44 -6.56 5.10
C THR A 190 -0.03 -5.39 4.23
N ASN A 191 0.23 -4.13 4.60
CA ASN A 191 -0.17 -3.00 3.76
C ASN A 191 0.37 -3.10 2.30
N HIS A 192 1.46 -3.85 2.09
CA HIS A 192 1.99 -4.13 0.76
C HIS A 192 1.09 -5.06 -0.10
N SER A 193 0.21 -5.85 0.52
CA SER A 193 -0.79 -6.71 -0.12
C SER A 193 -1.76 -5.91 -0.99
N GLY A 194 -2.27 -4.78 -0.51
CA GLY A 194 -3.22 -3.95 -1.27
C GLY A 194 -2.61 -3.36 -2.55
N LYS A 195 -1.35 -2.93 -2.50
CA LYS A 195 -0.60 -2.48 -3.68
C LYS A 195 -0.32 -3.62 -4.66
N ARG A 196 -0.07 -4.83 -4.16
CA ARG A 196 0.08 -6.03 -4.98
C ARG A 196 -1.22 -6.33 -5.72
N THR A 197 -2.35 -6.30 -5.03
CA THR A 197 -3.68 -6.45 -5.63
C THR A 197 -3.93 -5.37 -6.70
N CYS A 198 -3.57 -4.11 -6.44
CA CYS A 198 -3.64 -3.03 -7.44
C CYS A 198 -2.85 -3.36 -8.71
N ALA A 199 -1.56 -3.71 -8.56
CA ALA A 199 -0.68 -4.03 -9.69
C ALA A 199 -1.20 -5.24 -10.49
N THR A 200 -1.60 -6.31 -9.80
CA THR A 200 -2.17 -7.51 -10.44
C THR A 200 -3.46 -7.19 -11.19
N ALA A 201 -4.37 -6.41 -10.60
CA ALA A 201 -5.63 -6.02 -11.24
C ALA A 201 -5.38 -5.20 -12.51
N LEU A 202 -4.42 -4.26 -12.48
CA LEU A 202 -4.06 -3.48 -13.67
C LEU A 202 -3.41 -4.34 -14.76
N TYR A 203 -2.59 -5.34 -14.40
CA TYR A 203 -2.08 -6.31 -15.37
C TYR A 203 -3.18 -7.16 -15.99
N LYS A 204 -4.12 -7.67 -15.18
CA LYS A 204 -5.28 -8.44 -15.67
C LYS A 204 -6.16 -7.61 -16.62
N ALA A 205 -6.30 -6.32 -16.35
CA ALA A 205 -7.01 -5.38 -17.22
C ALA A 205 -6.24 -5.02 -18.51
N GLY A 206 -5.07 -5.61 -18.74
CA GLY A 206 -4.29 -5.45 -19.97
C GLY A 206 -3.57 -4.11 -20.10
N LEU A 207 -3.43 -3.34 -19.02
CA LEU A 207 -2.70 -2.07 -19.06
C LEU A 207 -1.20 -2.32 -19.29
N ASP A 208 -0.56 -1.39 -19.99
CA ASP A 208 0.86 -1.47 -20.27
C ASP A 208 1.71 -1.30 -18.98
N GLU A 209 2.90 -1.90 -18.99
CA GLU A 209 3.78 -1.93 -17.83
C GLU A 209 4.17 -0.52 -17.34
N GLN A 210 4.33 0.45 -18.24
CA GLN A 210 4.70 1.82 -17.88
C GLN A 210 3.56 2.51 -17.12
N THR A 211 2.32 2.40 -17.61
CA THR A 211 1.13 2.89 -16.91
C THR A 211 0.96 2.22 -15.54
N ILE A 212 1.23 0.92 -15.44
CA ILE A 212 1.16 0.20 -14.16
C ILE A 212 2.27 0.70 -13.23
N MET A 213 3.50 0.90 -13.71
CA MET A 213 4.61 1.43 -12.92
C MET A 213 4.30 2.83 -12.39
N ASP A 214 3.77 3.70 -13.24
CA ASP A 214 3.37 5.05 -12.87
C ASP A 214 2.28 5.02 -11.80
N ARG A 215 1.26 4.17 -12.01
CA ARG A 215 0.16 4.00 -11.04
C ARG A 215 0.60 3.34 -9.73
N THR A 216 1.46 2.35 -9.78
CA THR A 216 1.86 1.65 -8.55
C THR A 216 3.07 2.34 -7.90
N GLY A 217 3.60 3.39 -8.53
CA GLY A 217 4.78 4.13 -8.08
C GLY A 217 6.06 3.32 -8.07
N HIS A 218 6.19 2.33 -8.95
CA HIS A 218 7.46 1.62 -9.16
C HIS A 218 8.37 2.44 -10.08
N ARG A 219 9.63 2.56 -9.69
CA ARG A 219 10.69 3.19 -10.52
C ARG A 219 11.55 2.17 -11.28
N SER A 220 11.20 0.88 -11.19
CA SER A 220 11.93 -0.22 -11.80
C SER A 220 10.99 -1.34 -12.22
N SER A 221 11.53 -2.31 -12.96
CA SER A 221 10.85 -3.54 -13.39
C SER A 221 10.42 -4.47 -12.25
N ALA A 222 10.56 -4.07 -10.98
CA ALA A 222 10.03 -4.78 -9.81
C ALA A 222 8.52 -5.06 -9.93
N VAL A 223 7.80 -4.23 -10.69
CA VAL A 223 6.38 -4.45 -11.00
C VAL A 223 6.12 -5.77 -11.73
N ARG A 224 7.10 -6.32 -12.46
CA ARG A 224 6.97 -7.59 -13.20
C ARG A 224 6.76 -8.79 -12.28
N ALA A 225 7.15 -8.68 -11.01
CA ALA A 225 6.87 -9.69 -9.99
C ALA A 225 5.36 -9.87 -9.74
N TYR A 226 4.51 -8.95 -10.25
CA TYR A 226 3.07 -8.97 -10.10
C TYR A 226 2.30 -9.40 -11.37
N LYS A 227 2.97 -9.77 -12.46
CA LYS A 227 2.32 -10.30 -13.68
C LYS A 227 1.58 -11.64 -13.47
N SER A 228 1.69 -12.21 -12.26
CA SER A 228 1.34 -13.56 -11.79
C SER A 228 1.75 -14.72 -12.72
N LYS A 229 2.43 -15.71 -12.13
CA LYS A 229 2.28 -17.09 -12.57
C LYS A 229 0.96 -17.59 -11.94
N ASN A 230 0.06 -18.12 -12.76
CA ASN A 230 -0.87 -19.14 -12.29
C ASN A 230 -0.07 -20.29 -11.67
#